data_AF-V2WXG8-F1
#
_entry.id   AF-V2WXG8-F1
#
_cell.length_a   1.000
_cell.length_b   1.000
_cell.length_c   1.000
_cell.angle_alpha   90.00
_cell.angle_beta   90.00
_cell.angle_gamma   90.00
#
_symmetry.space_group_name_H-M   'P 1'
#
loop_
_entity.id
_entity.type
_entity.pdbx_description
1 polymer ?
#
loop_
_entity_poly.entity_id
_entity_poly.type
_entity_poly.pdbx_seq_one_letter_code
_entity_poly.pdbx_strand_id
1 'polypeptide(L)' 'MSKTSSNADVCLYFLAIFLPPVSVFFKRGCAADFWINIALCILGWIPGVIHAWCVYLQFQAWAGTDLGFRYIISKSEGAM' A
#
# COMPACT_ATOMS: atom_id res chain seq x y z
N MET A 1 -22.33 -26.62 -20.08
CA MET A 1 -21.06 -26.85 -19.37
C MET A 1 -21.16 -26.23 -17.99
N SER A 2 -21.45 -27.03 -16.97
CA SER A 2 -21.65 -26.58 -15.59
C SER A 2 -20.34 -26.10 -14.99
N LYS A 3 -20.22 -24.81 -14.66
CA LYS A 3 -19.16 -24.31 -13.79
C LYS A 3 -19.51 -24.71 -12.36
N THR A 4 -19.00 -25.85 -11.90
CA THR A 4 -18.98 -26.16 -10.48
C THR A 4 -17.96 -25.23 -9.84
N SER A 5 -18.41 -24.23 -9.09
CA SER A 5 -17.56 -23.33 -8.30
C SER A 5 -16.83 -24.14 -7.23
N SER A 6 -15.62 -24.58 -7.57
CA SER A 6 -14.73 -25.25 -6.63
C SER A 6 -14.20 -24.23 -5.62
N ASN A 7 -13.92 -24.65 -4.39
CA ASN A 7 -13.32 -23.80 -3.34
C ASN A 7 -12.06 -23.03 -3.83
N ALA A 8 -11.41 -23.52 -4.88
CA ALA A 8 -10.33 -22.84 -5.60
C ALA A 8 -10.71 -21.43 -6.10
N ASP A 9 -11.93 -21.20 -6.57
CA ASP A 9 -12.37 -19.86 -7.00
C ASP A 9 -12.41 -18.87 -5.84
N VAL A 10 -12.81 -19.33 -4.66
CA VAL A 10 -12.86 -18.53 -3.43
C VAL A 10 -11.44 -18.20 -2.96
N CYS A 11 -10.53 -19.18 -2.97
CA CYS A 11 -9.12 -18.94 -2.67
C CYS A 11 -8.49 -17.93 -3.65
N LEU A 12 -8.83 -17.97 -4.93
CA LEU A 12 -8.37 -17.00 -5.93
C LEU A 12 -8.93 -15.59 -5.67
N TYR A 13 -10.15 -15.47 -5.15
CA TYR A 13 -10.72 -14.18 -4.72
C TYR A 13 -9.98 -13.59 -3.52
N PHE A 14 -9.65 -14.40 -2.50
CA PHE A 14 -8.84 -13.96 -1.37
C PHE A 14 -7.43 -13.56 -1.80
N LEU A 15 -6.81 -14.33 -2.69
CA LEU A 15 -5.50 -14.01 -3.25
C LEU A 15 -5.54 -12.78 -4.14
N ALA A 16 -6.65 -12.50 -4.84
CA ALA A 16 -6.84 -11.29 -5.64
C ALA A 16 -6.88 -10.00 -4.79
N ILE A 17 -7.33 -10.09 -3.54
CA ILE A 17 -7.34 -8.97 -2.62
C ILE A 17 -5.92 -8.63 -2.12
N PHE A 18 -5.09 -9.65 -1.86
CA PHE A 18 -3.73 -9.46 -1.35
C PHE A 18 -2.67 -9.28 -2.46
N LEU A 19 -2.85 -9.93 -3.61
CA LEU A 19 -1.93 -9.96 -4.76
C LEU A 19 -2.73 -9.90 -6.08
N PRO A 20 -3.22 -8.70 -6.47
CA PRO A 20 -3.96 -8.49 -7.71
C PRO A 20 -3.30 -9.04 -8.99
N PRO A 21 -1.96 -8.97 -9.19
CA PRO A 21 -1.36 -9.44 -10.43
C PRO A 21 -1.27 -10.97 -10.52
N VAL A 22 -1.22 -11.68 -9.39
CA VAL A 22 -1.08 -13.15 -9.35
C VAL A 22 -2.42 -13.84 -9.66
N SER A 23 -3.53 -13.28 -9.16
CA SER A 23 -4.87 -13.83 -9.39
C SER A 23 -5.34 -13.70 -10.84
N VAL A 24 -4.99 -12.59 -11.51
CA VAL A 24 -5.34 -12.34 -12.91
C VAL A 24 -4.51 -13.20 -13.86
N PHE A 25 -3.23 -13.39 -13.55
CA PHE A 25 -2.34 -14.28 -14.32
C PHE A 25 -2.88 -15.72 -14.37
N PHE A 26 -3.40 -16.23 -13.25
CA PHE A 26 -3.94 -17.59 -13.17
C PHE A 26 -5.33 -17.75 -13.83
N LYS A 27 -6.13 -16.68 -13.96
CA LYS A 27 -7.54 -16.77 -14.40
C LYS A 27 -7.81 -16.31 -15.84
N ARG A 28 -6.99 -15.42 -16.42
CA ARG A 28 -7.21 -14.86 -17.78
C ARG A 28 -6.02 -15.01 -18.74
N GLY A 29 -4.83 -15.42 -18.29
CA GLY A 29 -3.62 -15.44 -19.12
C GLY A 29 -3.06 -14.03 -19.39
N CYS A 30 -2.19 -13.88 -20.41
CA CYS A 30 -1.50 -12.63 -20.76
C CYS A 30 -2.39 -11.66 -21.57
N ALA A 31 -3.51 -11.25 -20.98
CA ALA A 31 -4.47 -10.33 -21.58
C ALA A 31 -4.31 -8.89 -21.04
N ALA A 32 -4.97 -7.91 -21.68
CA ALA A 32 -4.94 -6.50 -21.30
C ALA A 32 -5.28 -6.24 -19.81
N ASP A 33 -6.14 -7.09 -19.21
CA ASP A 33 -6.49 -7.01 -17.79
C ASP A 33 -5.30 -7.23 -16.83
N PHE A 34 -4.30 -8.03 -17.23
CA PHE A 34 -3.07 -8.25 -16.44
C PHE A 34 -2.22 -6.98 -16.40
N TRP A 35 -2.05 -6.34 -17.56
CA TRP A 35 -1.33 -5.08 -17.68
C TRP A 35 -2.03 -3.93 -16.94
N ILE A 36 -3.36 -3.89 -16.97
CA ILE A 36 -4.16 -2.92 -16.20
C ILE A 36 -3.98 -3.12 -14.69
N ASN A 37 -4.00 -4.35 -14.17
CA ASN A 37 -3.78 -4.61 -12.75
C ASN A 37 -2.34 -4.32 -12.30
N ILE A 38 -1.33 -4.59 -13.15
CA ILE A 38 0.05 -4.18 -12.90
C ILE A 38 0.15 -2.65 -12.87
N ALA A 39 -0.46 -1.97 -13.85
CA ALA A 39 -0.49 -0.51 -13.88
C ALA A 39 -1.16 0.05 -12.62
N LEU A 40 -2.29 -0.52 -12.17
CA LEU A 40 -2.95 -0.12 -10.93
C LEU A 40 -2.09 -0.37 -9.69
N CYS A 41 -1.40 -1.52 -9.59
CA CYS A 41 -0.48 -1.80 -8.50
C CYS A 41 0.67 -0.79 -8.45
N ILE A 42 1.27 -0.46 -9.59
CA ILE A 42 2.34 0.55 -9.68
C ILE A 42 1.79 1.93 -9.35
N LEU A 43 0.61 2.28 -9.86
CA LEU A 43 -0.04 3.58 -9.67
C LEU A 43 -0.53 3.78 -8.23
N GLY A 44 -0.86 2.73 -7.49
CA GLY A 44 -1.16 2.79 -6.06
C GLY A 44 0.08 2.75 -5.16
N TRP A 45 1.14 2.04 -5.58
CA TRP A 45 2.38 1.89 -4.83
C TRP A 45 3.24 3.17 -4.81
N ILE A 46 3.48 3.75 -5.99
CA ILE A 46 4.32 4.96 -6.14
C ILE A 46 3.83 6.12 -5.26
N PRO A 47 2.54 6.54 -5.28
CA PRO A 47 2.08 7.62 -4.42
C PRO A 47 2.17 7.28 -2.93
N GLY A 48 1.99 6.01 -2.55
CA GLY A 48 2.16 5.55 -1.17
C GLY A 48 3.60 5.72 -0.67
N VAL A 49 4.58 5.33 -1.49
CA VAL A 49 6.01 5.50 -1.17
C VAL A 49 6.39 6.99 -1.08
N ILE A 50 5.93 7.80 -2.04
CA ILE A 50 6.19 9.25 -2.03
C ILE A 50 5.56 9.91 -0.80
N HIS A 51 4.33 9.52 -0.43
CA HIS A 51 3.66 10.06 0.76
C HIS A 51 4.42 9.71 2.05
N ALA A 52 4.83 8.45 2.20
CA ALA A 52 5.62 8.02 3.36
C ALA A 52 6.96 8.78 3.47
N TRP A 53 7.65 8.96 2.34
CA TRP A 53 8.90 9.72 2.29
C TRP A 53 8.68 11.20 2.62
N CYS A 54 7.62 11.82 2.10
CA CYS A 54 7.26 13.20 2.39
C CYS A 54 7.01 13.42 3.90
N VAL A 55 6.26 12.52 4.53
CA VAL A 55 6.02 12.56 5.99
C VAL A 55 7.33 12.41 6.78
N TYR A 56 8.20 11.48 6.37
CA TYR A 56 9.48 11.28 7.03
C TYR A 56 10.41 12.50 6.91
N LEU A 57 10.50 13.09 5.71
CA LEU A 57 11.27 14.31 5.50
C LEU A 57 10.70 15.49 6.28
N GLN A 58 9.37 15.64 6.31
CA GLN A 58 8.69 16.67 7.09
C GLN A 58 9.00 16.51 8.59
N PHE A 59 9.00 15.28 9.08
CA PHE A 59 9.34 14.98 10.47
C PHE A 59 10.80 15.30 10.80
N GLN A 60 11.74 14.90 9.94
CA GLN A 60 13.16 15.23 10.10
C GLN A 60 13.40 16.74 10.07
N ALA A 61 12.77 17.46 9.14
CA ALA A 61 12.87 18.91 9.04
C ALA A 61 12.38 19.59 10.32
N TRP A 62 11.25 19.15 10.87
CA TRP A 62 10.73 19.67 12.13
C TRP A 62 11.64 19.37 13.33
N ALA A 63 12.16 18.15 13.43
CA ALA A 63 13.04 17.75 14.54
C ALA A 63 14.38 18.52 14.56
N GLY A 64 14.86 18.99 13.41
CA GLY A 64 16.05 19.83 13.31
C GLY A 64 15.84 21.30 13.70
N THR A 65 14.60 21.75 13.95
CA THR A 65 14.31 23.15 14.32
C THR A 65 14.25 23.35 15.83
N ASP A 66 14.62 24.55 16.29
CA ASP A 66 14.52 24.96 17.71
C ASP A 66 13.09 24.80 18.26
N LEU A 67 12.08 25.13 17.45
CA LEU A 67 10.66 24.92 17.79
C LEU A 67 10.31 23.44 18.00
N GLY A 68 10.94 22.54 17.24
CA GLY A 68 10.79 21.09 17.40
C GLY A 68 11.31 20.61 18.75
N PHE A 69 12.51 21.04 19.14
CA PHE A 69 13.07 20.76 20.47
C PHE A 69 12.17 21.28 21.60
N ARG A 70 11.71 22.53 21.48
CA ARG A 70 10.81 23.13 22.48
C ARG A 70 9.49 22.38 22.61
N TYR A 71 8.92 21.89 21.52
CA TYR A 71 7.72 21.06 21.55
C TYR A 71 7.97 19.69 22.21
N ILE A 72 9.09 19.02 21.92
CA ILE A 72 9.43 17.73 22.54
C ILE A 72 9.58 17.89 24.06
N ILE A 73 10.29 18.93 24.51
CA ILE A 73 10.44 19.23 25.94
C ILE A 73 9.07 19.53 26.58
N SER A 74 8.27 20.41 25.97
CA SER A 74 6.92 20.73 26.46
C SER A 74 6.01 19.50 26.55
N LYS A 75 6.12 18.56 25.60
CA LYS A 75 5.35 17.31 25.61
C LYS A 75 5.86 16.30 26.65
N SER A 76 7.15 16.35 26.99
CA SER A 76 7.73 15.51 28.04
C SER A 76 7.34 15.94 29.45
N GLU A 77 7.12 17.25 29.65
CA GLU A 77 6.74 17.82 30.96
C GLU A 77 5.25 17.62 31.27
N GLY A 78 4.38 17.58 30.25
CA GLY A 78 2.93 17.36 30.44
C GLY A 78 2.48 15.89 30.49
N ALA A 79 3.42 14.93 30.41
CA ALA A 79 3.13 13.50 30.47
C ALA A 79 3.51 12.84 31.81
N MET A 80 4.09 13.61 32.74
CA MET A 80 4.34 13.23 34.14
C MET A 80 3.30 13.87 35.06
#